data_AF-A0A5C6ATF4-F1
#
_entry.id   AF-A0A5C6ATF4-F1
#
_cell.length_a   1.000
_cell.length_b   1.000
_cell.length_c   1.000
_cell.angle_alpha   90.00
_cell.angle_beta   90.00
_cell.angle_gamma   90.00
#
_symmetry.space_group_name_H-M   'P 1'
#
loop_
_entity.id
_entity.type
_entity.pdbx_description
1 polymer ?
#
loop_
_entity_poly.entity_id
_entity_poly.type
_entity_poly.pdbx_seq_one_letter_code
_entity_poly.pdbx_strand_id
1 'polypeptide(L)'
;MDPIVRSRVLPRVSFRAVMLVTFVAAIIAAVARSAGDGATFAKAVIVALLLLALFFFLSSVAFLLSWVTARMMIGRFDNTREGNPFAKDQLPPQLLKPREPEL
;
A
#
# COMPACT_ATOMS: atom_id res chain seq x y z
N MET A 1 -51.71 -32.13 -32.03
CA MET A 1 -50.87 -31.05 -31.47
C MET A 1 -51.59 -30.54 -30.23
N ASP A 2 -51.45 -31.24 -29.11
CA ASP A 2 -52.14 -30.84 -27.88
C ASP A 2 -51.44 -29.66 -27.21
N PRO A 3 -52.18 -28.62 -26.78
CA PRO A 3 -51.58 -27.49 -26.10
C PRO A 3 -51.16 -27.90 -24.69
N ILE A 4 -49.90 -27.64 -24.34
CA ILE A 4 -49.34 -27.88 -23.00
C ILE A 4 -50.12 -27.02 -22.00
N VAL A 5 -51.08 -27.62 -21.30
CA VAL A 5 -51.88 -26.93 -20.28
C VAL A 5 -50.99 -26.65 -19.06
N ARG A 6 -50.67 -25.37 -18.87
CA ARG A 6 -49.85 -24.87 -17.74
C ARG A 6 -50.64 -24.99 -16.43
N SER A 7 -50.35 -26.02 -15.63
CA SER A 7 -50.87 -26.17 -14.27
C SER A 7 -50.53 -24.94 -13.41
N ARG A 8 -51.55 -24.39 -12.73
CA ARG A 8 -51.46 -23.22 -11.82
C ARG A 8 -51.38 -23.61 -10.34
N VAL A 9 -51.07 -24.87 -10.02
CA VAL A 9 -51.25 -25.41 -8.66
C VAL A 9 -49.95 -25.44 -7.84
N LEU A 10 -48.78 -25.22 -8.46
CA LEU A 10 -47.50 -25.21 -7.75
C LEU A 10 -47.04 -23.77 -7.45
N PRO A 11 -46.65 -23.45 -6.19
CA PRO A 11 -46.17 -22.12 -5.84
C PRO A 11 -44.92 -21.80 -6.68
N ARG A 12 -45.00 -20.70 -7.45
CA ARG A 12 -43.93 -20.24 -8.34
C ARG A 12 -42.79 -19.56 -7.58
N VAL A 13 -42.32 -20.17 -6.49
CA VAL A 13 -41.11 -19.68 -5.85
C VAL A 13 -39.96 -20.15 -6.72
N SER A 14 -39.45 -19.25 -7.56
CA SER A 14 -38.30 -19.58 -8.40
C SER A 14 -37.15 -20.04 -7.52
N PHE A 15 -36.40 -21.05 -7.94
CA PHE A 15 -35.21 -21.52 -7.23
C PHE A 15 -34.25 -20.35 -6.90
N ARG A 16 -34.18 -19.38 -7.82
CA ARG A 16 -33.45 -18.12 -7.63
C ARG A 16 -33.94 -17.30 -6.44
N ALA A 17 -35.25 -17.20 -6.23
CA ALA A 17 -35.84 -16.48 -5.11
C ALA A 17 -35.53 -17.18 -3.77
N VAL A 18 -35.63 -18.52 -3.72
CA VAL A 18 -35.24 -19.29 -2.52
C VAL A 18 -33.76 -19.14 -2.24
N MET A 19 -32.91 -19.24 -3.26
CA MET A 19 -31.46 -19.05 -3.13
C MET A 19 -31.11 -17.65 -2.62
N LEU A 20 -31.80 -16.60 -3.12
CA LEU A 20 -31.59 -15.22 -2.69
C LEU A 20 -31.99 -15.04 -1.22
N VAL A 21 -33.14 -15.57 -0.81
CA VAL A 21 -33.61 -15.51 0.57
C VAL A 21 -32.64 -16.25 1.50
N THR A 22 -32.21 -17.45 1.14
CA THR A 22 -31.24 -18.23 1.93
C THR A 22 -29.90 -17.52 2.02
N PHE A 23 -29.44 -16.89 0.94
CA PHE A 23 -28.18 -16.13 0.92
C PHE A 23 -28.25 -14.91 1.86
N VAL A 24 -29.33 -14.13 1.79
CA VAL A 24 -29.54 -12.99 2.70
C VAL A 24 -29.63 -13.46 4.16
N ALA A 25 -30.38 -14.53 4.43
CA ALA A 25 -30.46 -15.11 5.76
C ALA A 25 -29.11 -15.60 6.29
N ALA A 26 -28.28 -16.20 5.43
CA ALA A 26 -26.94 -16.66 5.78
C ALA A 26 -26.01 -15.49 6.14
N ILE A 27 -26.07 -14.37 5.42
CA ILE A 27 -25.31 -13.16 5.74
C ILE A 27 -25.73 -12.60 7.11
N ILE A 28 -27.04 -12.47 7.35
CA ILE A 28 -27.57 -11.97 8.63
C ILE A 28 -27.14 -12.88 9.78
N ALA A 29 -27.22 -14.20 9.59
CA ALA A 29 -26.78 -15.18 10.59
C ALA A 29 -25.26 -15.13 10.84
N ALA A 30 -24.45 -14.92 9.80
CA ALA A 30 -23.01 -14.76 9.94
C ALA A 30 -22.64 -13.48 10.71
N VAL A 31 -23.36 -12.38 10.46
CA VAL A 31 -23.18 -11.11 11.19
C VAL A 31 -23.66 -11.22 12.64
N ALA A 32 -24.79 -11.87 12.90
CA ALA A 32 -25.27 -12.11 14.26
C ALA A 32 -24.31 -13.01 15.04
N ARG A 33 -23.71 -14.01 14.38
CA ARG A 33 -22.71 -14.90 14.98
C ARG A 33 -21.38 -14.19 15.24
N SER A 34 -20.93 -13.33 14.32
CA SER A 34 -19.73 -12.52 14.54
C SER A 34 -19.92 -11.47 15.64
N ALA A 35 -21.16 -10.99 15.85
CA ALA A 35 -21.50 -10.17 17.00
C ALA A 35 -21.47 -10.96 18.32
N GLY A 36 -21.89 -12.24 18.32
CA GLY A 36 -21.81 -13.13 19.48
C GLY A 36 -20.38 -13.58 19.82
N ASP A 37 -19.55 -13.84 18.81
CA ASP A 37 -18.11 -14.18 18.94
C ASP A 37 -17.20 -12.93 18.94
N GLY A 38 -17.77 -11.73 19.07
CA GLY A 38 -17.11 -10.44 18.82
C GLY A 38 -15.81 -10.22 19.58
N ALA A 39 -15.63 -10.88 20.73
CA ALA A 39 -14.40 -10.85 21.50
C ALA A 39 -13.19 -11.46 20.76
N THR A 40 -13.38 -12.52 19.97
CA THR A 40 -12.30 -13.19 19.25
C THR A 40 -11.89 -12.41 18.00
N PHE A 41 -12.88 -11.92 17.24
CA PHE A 41 -12.62 -11.09 16.06
C PHE A 41 -12.02 -9.73 16.45
N ALA A 42 -12.54 -9.07 17.49
CA ALA A 42 -11.99 -7.81 18.00
C ALA A 42 -10.53 -7.99 18.47
N LYS A 43 -10.21 -9.07 19.18
CA LYS A 43 -8.83 -9.38 19.58
C LYS A 43 -7.92 -9.57 18.38
N ALA A 44 -8.35 -10.32 17.37
CA ALA A 44 -7.56 -10.54 16.16
C ALA A 44 -7.29 -9.22 15.40
N VAL A 45 -8.29 -8.36 15.27
CA VAL A 45 -8.15 -7.03 14.63
C VAL A 45 -7.22 -6.12 15.43
N ILE A 46 -7.36 -6.08 16.77
CA ILE A 46 -6.48 -5.29 17.64
C ILE A 46 -5.03 -5.77 17.52
N VAL A 47 -4.80 -7.08 17.55
CA VAL A 47 -3.45 -7.65 17.40
C VAL A 47 -2.86 -7.31 16.03
N ALA A 48 -3.64 -7.41 14.96
CA ALA A 48 -3.20 -7.05 13.61
C ALA A 48 -2.83 -5.56 13.51
N LEU A 49 -3.67 -4.67 14.07
CA LEU A 49 -3.40 -3.23 14.10
C LEU A 49 -2.16 -2.90 14.93
N LEU A 50 -1.97 -3.55 16.08
CA LEU A 50 -0.78 -3.37 16.91
C LEU A 50 0.49 -3.85 16.22
N LEU A 51 0.45 -5.01 15.55
CA LEU A 51 1.59 -5.50 14.77
C LEU A 51 1.96 -4.56 13.63
N LEU A 52 0.95 -4.05 12.91
CA LEU A 52 1.16 -3.07 11.85
C LEU A 52 1.77 -1.79 12.39
N ALA A 53 1.22 -1.25 13.48
CA ALA A 53 1.73 -0.04 14.12
C ALA A 53 3.18 -0.23 14.63
N LEU A 54 3.48 -1.39 15.24
CA LEU A 54 4.81 -1.73 15.73
C LEU A 54 5.81 -1.83 14.59
N PHE A 55 5.43 -2.45 13.47
CA PHE A 55 6.27 -2.53 12.28
C PHE A 55 6.63 -1.13 11.76
N PHE A 56 5.64 -0.26 11.55
CA PHE A 56 5.87 1.11 11.12
C PHE A 56 6.73 1.90 12.11
N PHE A 57 6.53 1.70 13.41
CA PHE A 57 7.33 2.31 14.45
C PHE A 57 8.80 1.87 14.37
N LEU A 58 9.07 0.57 14.29
CA LEU A 58 10.41 0.01 14.13
C LEU A 58 11.10 0.51 12.86
N SER A 59 10.40 0.49 11.72
CA SER A 59 10.92 1.02 10.46
C SER A 59 11.23 2.51 10.55
N SER A 60 10.38 3.29 11.20
CA SER A 60 10.60 4.74 11.40
C SER A 60 11.82 5.00 12.28
N VAL A 61 11.99 4.23 13.37
CA VAL A 61 13.17 4.33 14.23
C VAL A 61 14.44 3.96 13.47
N ALA A 62 14.44 2.85 12.72
CA ALA A 62 15.57 2.45 11.90
C ALA A 62 15.92 3.52 10.84
N PHE A 63 14.91 4.11 10.19
CA PHE A 63 15.09 5.21 9.26
C PHE A 63 15.69 6.44 9.93
N LEU A 64 15.18 6.86 11.09
CA LEU A 64 15.71 8.02 11.82
C LEU A 64 17.15 7.79 12.27
N LEU A 65 17.50 6.59 12.74
CA LEU A 65 18.88 6.23 13.08
C LEU A 65 19.80 6.30 11.86
N SER A 66 19.36 5.76 10.73
CA SER A 66 20.11 5.83 9.46
C SER A 66 20.28 7.29 9.01
N TRP A 67 19.22 8.09 9.08
CA TRP A 67 19.23 9.51 8.73
C TRP A 67 20.22 10.30 9.60
N VAL A 68 20.16 10.13 10.93
CA VAL A 68 21.05 10.82 11.86
C VAL A 68 22.50 10.41 11.60
N THR A 69 22.75 9.13 11.37
CA THR A 69 24.08 8.62 11.03
C THR A 69 24.58 9.24 9.72
N ALA A 70 23.75 9.25 8.68
CA ALA A 70 24.08 9.88 7.40
C ALA A 70 24.38 11.38 7.58
N ARG A 71 23.59 12.09 8.38
CA ARG A 71 23.80 13.52 8.66
C ARG A 71 25.08 13.78 9.47
N MET A 72 25.51 12.85 10.32
CA MET A 72 26.77 12.98 11.07
C MET A 72 27.99 12.58 10.25
N MET A 73 27.90 11.53 9.42
CA MET A 73 29.02 11.03 8.62
C MET A 73 29.23 11.81 7.32
N ILE A 74 28.15 12.20 6.65
CA ILE A 74 28.20 13.07 5.47
C ILE A 74 28.39 14.48 6.02
N GLY A 75 29.65 14.90 6.10
CA GLY A 75 30.02 16.29 6.39
C GLY A 75 29.30 17.25 5.44
N ARG A 76 29.26 18.55 5.78
CA ARG A 76 28.69 19.57 4.88
C ARG A 76 29.33 19.40 3.50
N PHE A 77 28.51 19.22 2.47
CA PHE A 77 28.98 19.08 1.09
C PHE A 77 29.83 20.31 0.74
N ASP A 78 31.15 20.11 0.71
CA ASP A 78 32.09 21.16 0.38
C ASP A 78 32.22 21.23 -1.15
N ASN A 79 31.40 22.10 -1.73
CA ASN A 79 31.41 22.36 -3.17
C ASN A 79 32.64 23.14 -3.62
N THR A 80 33.54 23.55 -2.73
CA THR A 80 34.79 24.25 -3.08
C THR A 80 35.94 23.31 -3.41
N ARG A 81 35.73 21.99 -3.34
CA ARG A 81 36.75 20.99 -3.63
C ARG A 81 37.23 21.06 -5.08
N GLU A 82 38.54 21.11 -5.25
CA GLU A 82 39.22 21.21 -6.54
C GLU A 82 38.83 20.03 -7.45
N GLY A 83 38.36 20.33 -8.67
CA GLY A 83 37.86 19.32 -9.61
C GLY A 83 36.34 19.07 -9.53
N ASN A 84 35.60 19.83 -8.71
CA ASN A 84 34.15 19.82 -8.74
C ASN A 84 33.63 20.53 -10.02
N PRO A 85 32.93 19.82 -10.93
CA PRO A 85 32.40 20.42 -12.15
C PRO A 85 31.25 21.42 -11.90
N PHE A 86 30.77 21.53 -10.66
CA PHE A 86 29.71 22.45 -10.23
C PHE A 86 30.20 23.51 -9.23
N ALA A 87 31.51 23.63 -9.01
CA ALA A 87 32.06 24.71 -8.20
C ALA A 87 31.78 26.06 -8.91
N LYS A 88 31.15 27.01 -8.20
CA LYS A 88 30.79 28.33 -8.75
C LYS A 88 32.01 29.11 -9.28
N ASP A 89 33.18 28.85 -8.70
CA ASP A 89 34.41 29.60 -8.95
C ASP A 89 35.39 28.86 -9.86
N GLN A 90 35.08 27.62 -10.30
CA GLN A 90 35.90 26.87 -11.27
C GLN A 90 35.16 26.71 -12.60
N LEU A 91 35.81 27.13 -13.67
CA LEU A 91 35.40 26.75 -15.01
C LEU A 91 35.60 25.23 -15.17
N PRO A 92 34.68 24.52 -15.84
CA PRO A 92 34.85 23.10 -16.10
C PRO A 92 36.15 22.89 -16.88
N PRO A 93 36.91 21.82 -16.58
CA PRO A 93 38.17 21.55 -17.25
C PRO A 93 37.97 21.50 -18.76
N GLN A 94 38.79 22.25 -19.48
CA GLN A 94 38.69 22.36 -20.93
C GLN A 94 39.11 21.03 -21.58
N LEU A 95 38.13 20.22 -22.00
CA LEU A 95 38.34 18.92 -22.65
C LEU A 95 38.86 19.05 -24.10
N LEU A 96 38.66 20.21 -24.73
CA LEU A 96 38.95 20.44 -26.14
C LEU A 96 40.09 21.45 -26.29
N LYS A 97 41.13 21.10 -27.05
CA LYS A 97 42.24 22.00 -27.36
C LYS A 97 41.72 23.30 -28.00
N PRO A 98 42.22 24.49 -27.61
CA PRO A 98 41.88 25.76 -28.26
C PRO A 98 42.08 25.66 -29.79
N ARG A 99 41.14 26.23 -30.57
CA ARG A 99 41.19 26.24 -32.04
C ARG A 99 42.09 27.35 -32.60
N GLU A 100 42.51 28.29 -31.76
CA GLU A 100 43.32 29.43 -32.17
C GLU A 100 44.81 29.07 -32.04
N PRO A 101 45.64 29.42 -33.04
CA PRO A 101 47.09 29.30 -32.92
C PRO A 101 47.61 30.32 -31.90
N GLU A 102 48.52 29.88 -31.02
CA GLU A 102 49.21 30.75 -30.08
C GLU A 102 50.01 31.80 -30.87
N LEU A 103 49.64 33.08 -30.69
CA LEU A 103 50.27 34.25 -31.31
C LEU A 103 51.60 34.60 -30.65
#